data_AF-A0A392QT97-F1
#
_entry.id   AF-A0A392QT97-F1
#
_cell.length_a   1.000
_cell.length_b   1.000
_cell.length_c   1.000
_cell.angle_alpha   90.00
_cell.angle_beta   90.00
_cell.angle_gamma   90.00
#
_symmetry.space_group_name_H-M   'P 1'
#
loop_
_entity.id
_entity.type
_entity.pdbx_description
1 polymer ?
#
loop_
_entity_poly.entity_id
_entity_poly.type
_entity_poly.pdbx_seq_one_letter_code
_entity_poly.pdbx_strand_id
1 'polypeptide(L)'
;AMTVMGLYDSAYWLSWLTWETVVTLISSILIVLSGMMFQFSFFLKNSFAVLFVLFFLFELNMTGLAFMLSAFIRKSASATTIGFFIFIIGFVTQA
;
A
#
# COMPACT_ATOMS: atom_id res chain seq x y z
N ALA A 1 8.65 -0.85 -21.91
CA ALA A 1 8.41 -0.24 -23.23
C ALA A 1 7.16 0.63 -23.15
N MET A 2 7.35 1.89 -22.74
CA MET A 2 6.38 3.00 -22.85
C MET A 2 7.12 4.35 -22.91
N THR A 3 8.42 4.34 -23.22
CA THR A 3 9.30 5.52 -23.37
C THR A 3 9.13 6.24 -24.72
N VAL A 4 8.06 5.95 -25.48
CA VAL A 4 7.89 6.39 -26.89
C VAL A 4 7.00 7.62 -27.04
N MET A 5 6.31 8.08 -25.99
CA MET A 5 5.69 9.41 -25.99
C MET A 5 6.49 10.26 -25.02
N GLY A 6 6.89 11.47 -25.41
CA GLY A 6 7.78 12.40 -24.71
C GLY A 6 7.31 12.91 -23.34
N LEU A 7 6.69 12.06 -22.54
CA LEU A 7 6.42 12.28 -21.13
C LEU A 7 7.73 12.09 -20.35
N TYR A 8 8.03 13.03 -19.47
CA TYR A 8 9.11 12.86 -18.51
C TYR A 8 8.86 11.62 -17.64
N ASP A 9 9.88 10.79 -17.41
CA ASP A 9 9.76 9.60 -16.55
C ASP A 9 9.14 9.95 -15.18
N SER A 10 9.46 11.12 -14.63
CA SER A 10 8.86 11.64 -13.39
C SER A 10 7.34 11.78 -13.43
N ALA A 11 6.75 12.15 -14.57
CA ALA A 11 5.31 12.25 -14.73
C ALA A 11 4.63 10.87 -14.71
N TYR A 12 5.30 9.85 -15.25
CA TYR A 12 4.83 8.47 -15.15
C TYR A 12 4.83 7.98 -13.69
N TRP A 13 5.95 8.17 -12.96
CA TRP A 13 6.03 7.82 -11.54
C TRP A 13 4.99 8.56 -10.70
N LEU A 14 4.79 9.86 -10.94
CA LEU A 14 3.78 10.65 -10.24
C LEU A 14 2.36 10.18 -10.55
N SER A 15 2.05 9.86 -11.81
CA SER A 15 0.73 9.35 -12.20
C SER A 15 0.40 8.03 -11.50
N TRP A 16 1.37 7.12 -11.44
CA TRP A 16 1.23 5.84 -10.74
C TRP A 16 1.09 6.07 -9.24
N LEU A 17 1.88 6.97 -8.64
CA LEU A 17 1.77 7.31 -7.22
C LEU A 17 0.39 7.90 -6.88
N THR A 18 -0.15 8.80 -7.71
CA THR A 18 -1.50 9.35 -7.50
C THR A 18 -2.56 8.26 -7.60
N TRP A 19 -2.43 7.33 -8.53
CA TRP A 19 -3.36 6.22 -8.67
C TRP A 19 -3.34 5.31 -7.44
N GLU A 20 -2.15 4.89 -7.02
CA GLU A 20 -1.97 4.06 -5.82
C GLU A 20 -2.49 4.78 -4.57
N THR A 21 -2.30 6.10 -4.45
CA THR A 21 -2.84 6.90 -3.33
C THR A 21 -4.37 6.90 -3.30
N VAL A 22 -5.04 6.97 -4.46
CA VAL A 22 -6.51 6.87 -4.53
C VAL A 22 -6.97 5.47 -4.12
N VAL A 23 -6.27 4.43 -4.58
CA VAL A 23 -6.57 3.03 -4.24
C VAL A 23 -6.39 2.74 -2.75
N THR A 24 -5.31 3.24 -2.11
CA THR A 24 -5.10 3.09 -0.66
C THR A 24 -6.11 3.89 0.16
N LEU A 25 -6.53 5.07 -0.32
CA LEU A 25 -7.59 5.83 0.33
C LEU A 25 -8.91 5.05 0.33
N ILE A 26 -9.30 4.45 -0.79
CA ILE A 26 -10.52 3.63 -0.87
C ILE A 26 -10.38 2.36 -0.03
N SER A 27 -9.23 1.67 -0.12
CA SER A 27 -8.95 0.43 0.62
C SER A 27 -9.02 0.62 2.13
N SER A 28 -8.34 1.65 2.66
CA SER A 28 -8.36 1.97 4.09
C SER A 28 -9.77 2.32 4.61
N ILE A 29 -10.60 3.03 3.85
CA ILE A 29 -12.01 3.26 4.20
C ILE A 29 -12.77 1.94 4.27
N LEU A 30 -12.60 1.07 3.26
CA LEU A 30 -13.29 -0.23 3.22
C LEU A 30 -12.87 -1.13 4.39
N ILE A 31 -11.61 -1.14 4.80
CA ILE A 31 -11.13 -1.90 5.96
C ILE A 31 -11.82 -1.42 7.24
N VAL A 32 -11.84 -0.11 7.48
CA VAL A 32 -12.44 0.46 8.69
C VAL A 32 -13.95 0.22 8.71
N LEU A 33 -14.65 0.45 7.59
CA LEU A 33 -16.08 0.19 7.48
C LEU A 33 -16.40 -1.30 7.67
N SER A 34 -15.63 -2.19 7.07
CA SER A 34 -15.80 -3.64 7.24
C SER A 34 -15.57 -4.05 8.69
N GLY A 35 -14.53 -3.52 9.33
CA GLY A 35 -14.23 -3.78 10.74
C GLY A 35 -15.35 -3.34 11.69
N MET A 36 -16.02 -2.23 11.37
CA MET A 36 -17.20 -1.76 12.11
C MET A 36 -18.45 -2.59 11.83
N MET A 37 -18.69 -3.00 10.57
CA MET A 37 -19.82 -3.86 10.20
C MET A 37 -19.77 -5.22 10.91
N PHE A 38 -18.57 -5.78 11.08
CA PHE A 38 -18.37 -7.02 11.83
C PHE A 38 -18.28 -6.82 13.35
N GLN A 39 -18.49 -5.60 13.85
CA GLN A 39 -18.52 -5.24 15.27
C GLN A 39 -17.30 -5.70 16.08
N PHE A 40 -16.13 -5.71 15.47
CA PHE A 40 -14.91 -6.03 16.20
C PHE A 40 -14.67 -4.97 17.29
N SER A 41 -14.41 -5.43 18.52
CA SER A 41 -14.22 -4.54 19.69
C SER A 41 -13.08 -3.54 19.50
N PHE A 42 -12.06 -3.89 18.69
CA PHE A 42 -10.99 -2.99 18.28
C PHE A 42 -11.50 -1.80 17.45
N PHE A 43 -12.43 -2.01 16.53
CA PHE A 43 -12.97 -0.96 15.66
C PHE A 43 -14.05 -0.12 16.34
N LEU A 44 -14.81 -0.69 17.28
CA LEU A 44 -15.88 0.02 18.00
C LEU A 44 -15.38 0.86 19.19
N LYS A 45 -14.29 0.45 19.85
CA LYS A 45 -13.74 1.16 21.02
C LYS A 45 -12.84 2.33 20.64
N ASN A 46 -12.27 2.32 19.44
CA ASN A 46 -11.36 3.35 18.96
C ASN A 46 -12.07 4.34 18.06
N SER A 47 -11.55 5.57 17.96
CA SER A 47 -12.12 6.58 17.08
C SER A 47 -11.89 6.24 15.60
N PHE A 48 -12.91 6.46 14.77
CA PHE A 48 -12.86 6.22 13.33
C PHE A 48 -11.64 6.88 12.67
N ALA A 49 -11.40 8.16 12.99
CA ALA A 49 -10.34 8.95 12.37
C ALA A 49 -8.94 8.37 12.66
N VAL A 50 -8.68 7.91 13.89
CA VAL A 50 -7.38 7.32 14.24
C VAL A 50 -7.15 6.02 13.49
N LEU A 51 -8.17 5.14 13.43
CA LEU A 51 -8.07 3.87 12.70
C LEU A 51 -7.87 4.11 11.19
N PHE A 52 -8.65 5.03 10.61
CA PHE A 52 -8.51 5.41 9.21
C PHE A 52 -7.10 5.92 8.91
N VAL A 53 -6.61 6.90 9.67
CA VAL A 53 -5.27 7.47 9.48
C VAL A 53 -4.18 6.41 9.65
N LEU A 54 -4.34 5.49 10.61
CA LEU A 54 -3.37 4.42 10.85
C LEU A 54 -3.28 3.45 9.67
N PHE A 55 -4.41 2.92 9.17
CA PHE A 55 -4.41 2.02 8.03
C PHE A 55 -3.97 2.73 6.74
N PHE A 56 -4.46 3.96 6.52
CA PHE A 56 -4.08 4.75 5.35
C PHE A 56 -2.57 5.03 5.31
N LEU A 57 -1.98 5.49 6.42
CA LEU A 57 -0.53 5.74 6.49
C LEU A 57 0.28 4.45 6.37
N PHE A 58 -0.21 3.35 6.92
CA PHE A 58 0.47 2.05 6.83
C PHE A 58 0.52 1.55 5.38
N GLU A 59 -0.62 1.55 4.68
CA GLU A 59 -0.69 1.18 3.26
C GLU A 59 0.14 2.12 2.38
N LEU A 60 0.11 3.42 2.66
CA LEU A 60 0.90 4.42 1.94
C LEU A 60 2.42 4.22 2.14
N ASN A 61 2.85 3.81 3.35
CA ASN A 61 4.25 3.45 3.59
C ASN A 61 4.66 2.18 2.83
N MET A 62 3.80 1.15 2.82
CA MET A 62 4.07 -0.09 2.11
C MET A 62 4.12 0.10 0.59
N THR A 63 3.22 0.90 0.03
CA THR A 63 3.28 1.28 -1.39
C THR A 63 4.56 2.06 -1.69
N GLY A 64 4.93 3.07 -0.89
CA GLY A 64 6.20 3.79 -1.05
C GLY A 64 7.43 2.88 -1.05
N LEU A 65 7.47 1.88 -0.17
CA LEU A 65 8.52 0.86 -0.15
C LEU A 65 8.49 0.00 -1.43
N ALA A 66 7.31 -0.40 -1.90
CA ALA A 66 7.16 -1.15 -3.15
C ALA A 66 7.64 -0.35 -4.38
N PHE A 67 7.37 0.96 -4.42
CA PHE A 67 7.91 1.86 -5.44
C PHE A 67 9.44 1.93 -5.41
N MET A 68 10.04 2.01 -4.22
CA MET A 68 11.51 1.98 -4.08
C MET A 68 12.10 0.66 -4.57
N LEU A 69 11.48 -0.47 -4.21
CA LEU A 69 11.95 -1.79 -4.62
C LEU A 69 11.75 -2.06 -6.11
N SER A 70 10.69 -1.52 -6.72
CA SER A 70 10.41 -1.71 -8.14
C SER A 70 11.54 -1.16 -9.03
N ALA A 71 12.25 -0.12 -8.57
CA ALA A 71 13.43 0.41 -9.27
C ALA A 71 14.59 -0.60 -9.36
N PHE A 72 14.70 -1.54 -8.43
CA PHE A 72 15.76 -2.57 -8.41
C PHE A 72 15.33 -3.89 -9.06
N ILE A 73 14.03 -4.12 -9.24
CA ILE A 73 13.49 -5.40 -9.71
C ILE A 73 13.21 -5.35 -11.21
N ARG A 74 13.90 -6.22 -11.97
CA ARG A 74 13.76 -6.29 -13.44
C ARG A 74 12.83 -7.40 -13.93
N LYS A 75 12.46 -8.36 -13.08
CA LYS A 75 11.60 -9.51 -13.42
C LYS A 75 10.38 -9.55 -12.50
N SER A 76 9.18 -9.64 -13.08
CA SER A 76 7.92 -9.72 -12.33
C SER A 76 7.88 -10.89 -11.34
N ALA A 77 8.35 -12.07 -11.74
CA ALA A 77 8.42 -13.25 -10.86
C ALA A 77 9.27 -13.01 -9.59
N SER A 78 10.32 -12.17 -9.68
CA SER A 78 11.16 -11.82 -8.54
C SER A 78 10.46 -10.84 -7.59
N ALA A 79 9.55 -9.99 -8.09
CA ALA A 79 8.80 -9.04 -7.27
C ALA A 79 7.88 -9.76 -6.30
N THR A 80 7.19 -10.80 -6.76
CA THR A 80 6.29 -11.61 -5.93
C THR A 80 7.06 -12.30 -4.79
N THR A 81 8.22 -12.90 -5.08
CA THR A 81 9.07 -13.53 -4.05
C THR A 81 9.52 -12.51 -3.00
N ILE A 82 9.96 -11.33 -3.42
CA ILE A 82 10.40 -10.26 -2.51
C ILE A 82 9.23 -9.77 -1.64
N GLY A 83 8.04 -9.59 -2.22
CA GLY A 83 6.83 -9.23 -1.47
C GLY A 83 6.49 -10.25 -0.37
N PHE A 84 6.55 -11.55 -0.69
CA PHE A 84 6.35 -12.61 0.30
C PHE A 84 7.45 -12.61 1.38
N PHE A 85 8.70 -12.35 1.03
CA PHE A 85 9.78 -12.23 2.02
C PHE A 85 9.54 -11.08 3.01
N ILE A 86 9.12 -9.92 2.51
CA ILE A 86 8.79 -8.75 3.35
C ILE A 86 7.63 -9.10 4.30
N PHE A 87 6.60 -9.79 3.79
CA PHE A 87 5.50 -10.26 4.62
C PHE A 87 5.97 -11.20 5.74
N ILE A 88 6.81 -12.20 5.43
CA ILE A 88 7.32 -13.15 6.45
C ILE A 88 8.13 -12.40 7.52
N ILE A 89 9.04 -11.52 7.11
CA ILE A 89 9.87 -10.74 8.06
C ILE A 89 8.98 -9.86 8.93
N GLY A 90 8.01 -9.16 8.33
CA GLY A 90 7.05 -8.33 9.07
C GLY A 90 6.24 -9.15 10.08
N PHE A 91 5.76 -10.32 9.68
CA PHE A 91 5.01 -11.22 10.56
C PHE A 91 5.85 -11.72 11.74
N VAL A 92 7.08 -12.18 11.48
CA VAL A 92 7.98 -12.67 12.53
C VAL A 92 8.40 -11.55 13.50
N THR A 93 8.54 -10.32 13.01
CA THR A 93 8.94 -9.17 13.84
C THR A 93 7.78 -8.65 14.71
N GLN A 94 6.53 -8.84 14.27
CA GLN A 94 5.33 -8.45 15.03
C GLN A 94 4.86 -9.52 16.02
N ALA A 95 5.35 -10.76 15.89
CA ALA A 95 5.08 -11.88 16.80
C ALA A 95 5.96 -11.81 18.06
#